data_AF-A0A0B3B164-F1
#
_entry.id   AF-A0A0B3B164-F1
#
_cell.length_a   1.000
_cell.length_b   1.000
_cell.length_c   1.000
_cell.angle_alpha   90.00
_cell.angle_beta   90.00
_cell.angle_gamma   90.00
#
_symmetry.space_group_name_H-M   'P 1'
#
loop_
_entity.id
_entity.type
_entity.pdbx_description
1 polymer ?
#
loop_
_entity_poly.entity_id
_entity_poly.type
_entity_poly.pdbx_seq_one_letter_code
_entity_poly.pdbx_strand_id
1 'polypeptide(L)'
;MYAKQQSFFDKIREIENFSIIFGRLEKRKQDGKIYFVEKATDVNLALDLVLDAQANLYDEAFLVSNDGDFSGAVNASIKRFEKEITYIAIGNNKMISYHLKNVASKTKRIDKNFIEDIKL
;
A
#
# COMPACT_ATOMS: atom_id res chain seq x y z
N MET A 1 18.09 -14.21 2.77
CA MET A 1 17.05 -13.17 2.82
C MET A 1 16.92 -12.46 1.47
N TYR A 2 18.00 -11.90 0.91
CA TYR A 2 18.00 -11.24 -0.41
C TYR A 2 17.58 -12.15 -1.58
N ALA A 3 18.15 -13.36 -1.72
CA ALA A 3 17.79 -14.26 -2.82
C ALA A 3 16.31 -14.66 -2.83
N LYS A 4 15.70 -14.86 -1.66
CA LYS A 4 14.26 -15.15 -1.53
C LYS A 4 13.41 -13.93 -1.94
N GLN A 5 13.85 -12.73 -1.61
CA GLN A 5 13.18 -11.50 -2.02
C GLN A 5 13.24 -11.30 -3.54
N GLN A 6 14.41 -11.55 -4.17
CA GLN A 6 14.52 -11.47 -5.63
C GLN A 6 13.63 -12.50 -6.31
N SER A 7 13.64 -13.75 -5.86
CA SER A 7 12.74 -14.78 -6.38
C SER A 7 11.26 -14.43 -6.24
N PHE A 8 10.87 -13.74 -5.17
CA PHE A 8 9.51 -13.23 -5.00
C PHE A 8 9.18 -12.12 -6.00
N PHE A 9 10.08 -11.16 -6.20
CA PHE A 9 9.89 -10.12 -7.21
C PHE A 9 9.85 -10.68 -8.63
N ASP A 10 10.66 -11.68 -8.93
CA ASP A 10 10.64 -12.35 -10.24
C ASP A 10 9.27 -12.96 -10.50
N LYS A 11 8.64 -13.56 -9.49
CA LYS A 11 7.27 -14.08 -9.61
C LYS A 11 6.21 -13.01 -9.74
N ILE A 12 6.35 -11.89 -9.04
CA ILE A 12 5.42 -10.76 -9.20
C ILE A 12 5.52 -10.15 -10.60
N ARG A 13 6.73 -10.06 -11.17
CA ARG A 13 6.95 -9.54 -12.54
C ARG A 13 6.28 -10.37 -13.62
N GLU A 14 5.94 -11.62 -13.35
CA GLU A 14 5.19 -12.49 -14.28
C GLU A 14 3.70 -12.10 -14.38
N ILE A 15 3.18 -11.29 -13.44
CA ILE A 15 1.78 -10.86 -13.44
C ILE A 15 1.58 -9.73 -14.46
N GLU A 16 0.67 -9.95 -15.41
CA GLU A 16 0.30 -8.94 -16.40
C GLU A 16 -0.31 -7.70 -15.73
N ASN A 17 0.04 -6.51 -16.22
CA ASN A 17 -0.40 -5.22 -15.68
C ASN A 17 -0.03 -4.99 -14.21
N PHE A 18 1.05 -5.60 -13.74
CA PHE A 18 1.60 -5.36 -12.40
C PHE A 18 2.92 -4.61 -12.47
N SER A 19 2.98 -3.45 -11.80
CA SER A 19 4.19 -2.64 -11.69
C SER A 19 4.81 -2.76 -10.30
N ILE A 20 6.12 -2.99 -10.24
CA ILE A 20 6.88 -2.97 -8.98
C ILE A 20 7.59 -1.64 -8.86
N ILE A 21 7.27 -0.87 -7.82
CA ILE A 21 7.90 0.41 -7.51
C ILE A 21 8.82 0.24 -6.31
N PHE A 22 10.12 0.50 -6.51
CA PHE A 22 11.11 0.35 -5.46
C PHE A 22 11.29 1.65 -4.67
N GLY A 23 11.33 1.52 -3.35
CA GLY A 23 11.91 2.54 -2.49
C GLY A 23 13.44 2.54 -2.56
N ARG A 24 14.07 3.21 -1.59
CA ARG A 24 15.53 3.21 -1.43
C ARG A 24 15.93 2.86 -0.01
N LEU A 25 17.14 2.34 0.14
CA LEU A 25 17.77 2.14 1.44
C LEU A 25 18.64 3.34 1.79
N GLU A 26 18.29 4.04 2.86
CA GLU A 26 19.11 5.11 3.40
C GLU A 26 20.02 4.59 4.51
N LYS A 27 21.33 4.78 4.33
CA LYS A 27 22.32 4.46 5.35
C LYS A 27 22.19 5.44 6.53
N ARG A 28 22.02 4.90 7.73
CA ARG A 28 21.96 5.65 8.99
C ARG A 28 23.04 5.17 9.94
N LYS A 29 23.42 6.04 10.87
CA LYS A 29 24.38 5.73 11.95
C LYS A 29 23.79 6.20 13.27
N GLN A 30 23.72 5.29 14.23
CA GLN A 30 23.29 5.59 15.61
C GLN A 30 24.16 4.76 16.56
N ASP A 31 24.68 5.40 17.60
CA ASP A 31 25.55 4.78 18.61
C ASP A 31 26.71 3.97 18.00
N GLY A 32 27.32 4.50 16.94
CA GLY A 32 28.42 3.85 16.22
C GLY A 32 28.01 2.73 15.25
N LYS A 33 26.77 2.24 15.30
CA LYS A 33 26.27 1.17 14.43
C LYS A 33 25.65 1.74 13.14
N ILE A 34 26.00 1.11 12.02
CA ILE A 34 25.40 1.39 10.72
C ILE A 34 24.19 0.49 10.54
N TYR A 35 23.08 1.07 10.12
CA TYR A 35 21.88 0.35 9.70
C TYR A 35 21.26 1.04 8.48
N PHE A 36 20.34 0.36 7.81
CA PHE A 36 19.64 0.89 6.65
C PHE A 36 18.17 1.01 6.96
N VAL A 37 17.58 2.12 6.56
CA VAL A 37 16.14 2.38 6.70
C VAL A 37 15.55 2.49 5.31
N GLU A 38 14.46 1.77 5.09
CA GLU A 38 13.70 1.86 3.86
C GLU A 38 12.95 3.21 3.81
N LYS A 39 12.97 3.83 2.64
CA LYS A 39 12.38 5.15 2.40
C LYS A 39 11.73 5.19 1.03
N ALA A 40 10.83 6.17 0.89
CA ALA A 40 10.07 6.53 -0.30
C ALA A 40 8.93 5.59 -0.70
N THR A 41 8.76 4.40 -0.11
CA THR A 41 7.61 3.54 -0.42
C THR A 41 6.27 4.21 -0.11
N ASP A 42 6.13 4.79 1.09
CA ASP A 42 4.89 5.49 1.48
C ASP A 42 4.64 6.73 0.62
N VAL A 43 5.70 7.47 0.30
CA VAL A 43 5.59 8.67 -0.54
C VAL A 43 5.18 8.28 -1.97
N ASN A 44 5.81 7.25 -2.54
CA ASN A 44 5.47 6.77 -3.87
C ASN A 44 4.01 6.31 -3.93
N LEU A 45 3.57 5.48 -2.98
CA LEU A 45 2.19 4.98 -2.97
C LEU A 45 1.16 6.11 -2.80
N ALA A 46 1.45 7.11 -1.95
CA ALA A 46 0.58 8.27 -1.78
C ALA A 46 0.53 9.15 -3.03
N LEU A 47 1.67 9.33 -3.71
CA LEU A 47 1.74 10.10 -4.96
C LEU A 47 1.00 9.38 -6.09
N ASP A 48 1.22 8.09 -6.29
CA ASP A 48 0.53 7.32 -7.33
C ASP A 48 -0.98 7.40 -7.14
N LEU A 49 -1.47 7.19 -5.90
CA LEU A 49 -2.90 7.32 -5.60
C LEU A 49 -3.45 8.69 -5.98
N VAL A 50 -2.77 9.78 -5.61
CA VAL A 50 -3.29 11.15 -5.78
C VAL A 50 -3.10 11.68 -7.20
N LEU A 51 -1.95 11.42 -7.82
CA LEU A 51 -1.62 11.90 -9.16
C LEU A 51 -2.38 11.13 -10.23
N ASP A 52 -2.56 9.82 -10.07
CA ASP A 52 -3.37 9.03 -10.99
C ASP A 52 -4.86 9.39 -10.86
N ALA A 53 -5.32 9.73 -9.65
CA ALA A 53 -6.66 10.28 -9.44
C ALA A 53 -6.83 11.61 -10.18
N GLN A 54 -5.87 12.53 -10.03
CA GLN A 54 -5.86 13.82 -10.69
C GLN A 54 -5.83 13.68 -12.22
N ALA A 55 -5.05 12.74 -12.74
CA ALA A 55 -4.94 12.43 -14.16
C ALA A 55 -6.12 11.58 -14.69
N ASN A 56 -7.09 11.26 -13.82
CA ASN A 56 -8.27 10.47 -14.15
C ASN A 56 -7.94 9.08 -14.74
N LEU A 57 -6.89 8.42 -14.22
CA LEU A 57 -6.44 7.12 -14.71
C LEU A 57 -7.18 5.93 -14.07
N TYR A 58 -7.95 6.18 -13.01
CA TYR A 58 -8.79 5.18 -12.37
C TYR A 58 -10.07 5.80 -11.83
N ASP A 59 -11.11 4.97 -11.66
CA ASP A 59 -12.36 5.35 -10.99
C ASP A 59 -12.44 4.78 -9.56
N GLU A 60 -11.98 3.52 -9.40
CA GLU A 60 -11.86 2.84 -8.11
C GLU A 60 -10.42 2.39 -7.88
N ALA A 61 -9.92 2.56 -6.64
CA ALA A 61 -8.64 2.00 -6.20
C ALA A 61 -8.79 1.17 -4.92
N PHE A 62 -7.98 0.12 -4.82
CA PHE A 62 -7.91 -0.76 -3.67
C PHE A 62 -6.60 -0.50 -2.90
N LEU A 63 -6.68 0.23 -1.79
CA LEU A 63 -5.50 0.53 -0.97
C LEU A 63 -5.25 -0.63 0.01
N VAL A 64 -4.21 -1.41 -0.27
CA VAL A 64 -3.77 -2.53 0.57
C VAL A 64 -2.67 -2.07 1.52
N SER A 65 -3.05 -1.43 2.62
CA SER A 65 -2.12 -1.00 3.68
C SER A 65 -2.86 -0.70 4.98
N ASN A 66 -2.27 -1.03 6.13
CA ASN A 66 -2.79 -0.63 7.43
C ASN A 66 -2.18 0.67 7.96
N ASP A 67 -1.36 1.37 7.17
CA ASP A 67 -0.75 2.62 7.61
C ASP A 67 -1.78 3.77 7.55
N GLY A 68 -2.03 4.40 8.70
CA GLY A 68 -2.97 5.52 8.83
C GLY A 68 -2.52 6.80 8.14
N ASP A 69 -1.22 6.93 7.82
CA ASP A 69 -0.65 8.13 7.23
C ASP A 69 -1.13 8.36 5.79
N PHE A 70 -1.63 7.33 5.11
CA PHE A 70 -2.29 7.46 3.80
C PHE A 70 -3.65 8.15 3.85
N SER A 71 -4.23 8.41 5.04
CA SER A 71 -5.57 9.00 5.17
C SER A 71 -5.71 10.36 4.45
N GLY A 72 -4.64 11.16 4.40
CA GLY A 72 -4.61 12.40 3.63
C GLY A 72 -4.75 12.17 2.12
N ALA A 73 -4.01 11.20 1.57
CA ALA A 73 -4.05 10.83 0.16
C ALA A 73 -5.41 10.25 -0.24
N VAL A 74 -5.98 9.37 0.61
CA VAL A 74 -7.32 8.80 0.41
C VAL A 74 -8.38 9.90 0.39
N ASN A 75 -8.38 10.77 1.41
CA ASN A 75 -9.36 11.86 1.52
C ASN A 75 -9.25 12.87 0.36
N ALA A 76 -8.03 13.16 -0.12
CA ALA A 76 -7.83 14.01 -1.29
C ALA A 76 -8.39 13.35 -2.56
N SER A 77 -8.11 12.06 -2.76
CA SER A 77 -8.56 11.31 -3.94
C SER A 77 -10.08 11.25 -4.04
N ILE A 78 -10.76 10.98 -2.93
CA ILE A 78 -12.22 10.94 -2.88
C ILE A 78 -12.81 12.35 -3.05
N LYS A 79 -12.39 13.32 -2.23
CA LYS A 79 -13.10 14.61 -2.15
C LYS A 79 -12.76 15.59 -3.25
N ARG A 80 -11.57 15.50 -3.85
CA ARG A 80 -11.12 16.44 -4.89
C ARG A 80 -11.24 15.89 -6.29
N PHE A 81 -11.17 14.58 -6.44
CA PHE A 81 -11.13 13.90 -7.74
C PHE A 81 -12.25 12.87 -7.91
N GLU A 82 -13.20 12.84 -6.97
CA GLU A 82 -14.42 12.02 -7.04
C GLU A 82 -14.15 10.52 -7.24
N LYS A 83 -13.05 10.02 -6.64
CA LYS A 83 -12.65 8.62 -6.72
C LYS A 83 -13.27 7.77 -5.64
N GLU A 84 -13.45 6.48 -5.95
CA GLU A 84 -13.83 5.47 -4.97
C GLU A 84 -12.58 4.77 -4.43
N ILE A 85 -12.36 4.82 -3.11
CA ILE A 85 -11.21 4.15 -2.50
C ILE A 85 -11.69 3.08 -1.53
N THR A 86 -11.40 1.82 -1.85
CA THR A 86 -11.63 0.68 -0.96
C THR A 86 -10.35 0.40 -0.15
N TYR A 87 -10.43 0.60 1.17
CA TYR A 87 -9.39 0.18 2.09
C TYR A 87 -9.42 -1.34 2.26
N ILE A 88 -8.33 -2.01 1.91
CA ILE A 88 -8.11 -3.44 2.15
C ILE A 88 -7.28 -3.62 3.42
N ALA A 89 -7.96 -3.92 4.52
CA ALA A 89 -7.37 -4.12 5.83
C ALA A 89 -6.80 -5.52 6.00
N ILE A 90 -5.57 -5.65 6.52
CA ILE A 90 -4.90 -6.94 6.70
C ILE A 90 -4.83 -7.30 8.18
N GLY A 91 -5.13 -8.55 8.53
CA GLY A 91 -4.90 -9.06 9.89
C GLY A 91 -6.08 -8.85 10.83
N ASN A 92 -5.82 -8.53 12.11
CA ASN A 92 -6.84 -8.46 13.17
C ASN A 92 -7.27 -7.03 13.52
N ASN A 93 -8.37 -6.86 14.26
CA ASN A 93 -8.94 -5.55 14.60
C ASN A 93 -7.97 -4.57 15.27
N LYS A 94 -6.92 -5.04 15.95
CA LYS A 94 -5.90 -4.18 16.58
C LYS A 94 -4.91 -3.59 15.57
N MET A 95 -4.77 -4.23 14.40
CA MET A 95 -3.84 -3.82 13.35
C MET A 95 -4.49 -2.91 12.30
N ILE A 96 -5.82 -2.86 12.27
CA ILE A 96 -6.58 -2.10 11.28
C ILE A 96 -6.53 -0.61 11.62
N SER A 97 -6.24 0.22 10.62
CA SER A 97 -6.21 1.67 10.80
C SER A 97 -7.61 2.25 11.00
N TYR A 98 -7.82 2.88 12.15
CA TYR A 98 -9.02 3.66 12.42
C TYR A 98 -9.14 4.86 11.47
N HIS A 99 -8.02 5.52 11.18
CA HIS A 99 -8.00 6.69 10.30
C HIS A 99 -8.42 6.32 8.87
N LEU A 100 -7.89 5.24 8.31
CA LEU A 100 -8.27 4.79 6.96
C LEU A 100 -9.74 4.37 6.88
N LYS A 101 -10.25 3.67 7.90
CA LYS A 101 -11.67 3.30 7.98
C LYS A 101 -12.62 4.49 7.90
N ASN A 102 -12.24 5.62 8.47
CA ASN A 102 -13.09 6.82 8.51
C ASN A 102 -13.06 7.64 7.23
N VAL A 103 -12.02 7.49 6.40
CA VAL A 103 -11.87 8.30 5.18
C VAL A 103 -12.12 7.51 3.90
N ALA A 104 -11.91 6.20 3.89
CA ALA A 104 -12.14 5.36 2.71
C ALA A 104 -13.64 5.20 2.44
N SER A 105 -14.01 5.07 1.16
CA SER A 105 -15.40 4.82 0.75
C SER A 105 -15.93 3.49 1.30
N LYS A 106 -15.07 2.47 1.29
CA LYS A 106 -15.38 1.10 1.72
C LYS A 106 -14.20 0.53 2.47
N THR A 107 -14.46 -0.44 3.34
CA THR A 107 -13.41 -1.27 3.96
C THR A 107 -13.72 -2.74 3.71
N LYS A 108 -12.76 -3.46 3.15
CA LYS A 108 -12.75 -4.94 3.10
C LYS A 108 -11.58 -5.46 3.92
N ARG A 109 -11.62 -6.73 4.30
CA ARG A 109 -10.60 -7.34 5.14
C ARG A 109 -10.04 -8.60 4.48
N ILE A 110 -8.72 -8.70 4.47
CA ILE A 110 -7.98 -9.94 4.21
C ILE A 110 -7.73 -10.58 5.58
N ASP A 111 -8.54 -11.58 5.90
CA ASP A 111 -8.36 -12.43 7.07
C ASP A 111 -8.03 -13.87 6.67
N LYS A 112 -7.95 -14.75 7.67
CA LYS A 112 -7.61 -16.15 7.44
C LYS A 112 -8.63 -16.85 6.54
N ASN A 113 -9.92 -16.57 6.71
CA ASN A 113 -10.98 -17.19 5.93
C ASN A 113 -10.89 -16.73 4.48
N PHE A 114 -10.67 -15.43 4.24
CA PHE A 114 -10.45 -14.91 2.89
C PHE A 114 -9.29 -15.61 2.17
N ILE A 115 -8.18 -15.87 2.87
CA ILE A 115 -7.04 -16.58 2.29
C ILE A 115 -7.36 -18.06 2.02
N GLU A 116 -8.08 -18.72 2.93
CA GLU A 116 -8.49 -20.13 2.75
C GLU A 116 -9.49 -20.32 1.61
N ASP A 117 -10.35 -19.32 1.37
CA ASP A 117 -11.33 -19.33 0.28
C ASP A 117 -10.70 -19.10 -1.10
N ILE A 118 -9.54 -18.45 -1.17
CA ILE A 118 -8.77 -18.31 -2.40
C ILE A 118 -8.01 -19.61 -2.64
N LYS A 119 -8.57 -20.48 -3.48
CA LYS A 119 -7.84 -21.60 -4.09
C LYS A 119 -6.75 -21.04 -5.02
N LEU A 120 -5.52 -20.98 -4.53
CA LEU A 120 -4.32 -20.75 -5.35
C LEU A 120 -3.86 -22.06 -6.02
#